data_AF-A0A6A6E467-F1
#
_entry.id   AF-A0A6A6E467-F1
#
_cell.length_a   1.000
_cell.length_b   1.000
_cell.length_c   1.000
_cell.angle_alpha   90.00
_cell.angle_beta   90.00
_cell.angle_gamma   90.00
#
_symmetry.space_group_name_H-M   'P 1'
#
loop_
_entity.id
_entity.type
_entity.pdbx_description
1 polymer ?
#
loop_
_entity_poly.entity_id
_entity_poly.type
_entity_poly.pdbx_seq_one_letter_code
_entity_poly.pdbx_strand_id
1 'polypeptide(L)'
;MRITRKRIAPQRRKAPLPPRQHRKKTKSTPKNVGDTEVAFNVQLLYTAARNFFACGRLTQKQIAFHEKLGLFTNTYDDVVAGKRRVREPLPGQSIVHNDNTTSCDVNTYRPIPSSQRNEQPPRIVLGHLPDLSVYTPDRHANLAFHENTLLSTNIRPPTPDTPSRRSPVHRPTFQVVVGNELISYKARDIQPPTRKKVYKNDIEGLLHDWEQGSYDLVNYQRRPIPIRVWRQIFRRSHPDFWQTYSKNYSEQKLVIGMYQSYSNADAFWADFSRQRARGIRGQQASVWERLPWKDIVERARQKRVAIDERAAAEARSVYSVDFNEKFSYRQGSHTKVYLSPRKIATKFRSLQGCTMPWDDQEDDQSSEE
;
A
#
# COMPACT_ATOMS: atom_id res chain seq x y z
N MET A 1 -5.73 -46.09 55.36
CA MET A 1 -5.61 -45.67 53.94
C MET A 1 -4.14 -45.75 53.53
N ARG A 2 -3.78 -46.67 52.62
CA ARG A 2 -2.39 -46.82 52.13
C ARG A 2 -2.17 -45.93 50.91
N ILE A 3 -1.25 -44.96 51.02
CA ILE A 3 -0.86 -44.06 49.94
C ILE A 3 0.20 -44.76 49.09
N THR A 4 -0.18 -45.22 47.89
CA THR A 4 0.75 -45.79 46.90
C THR A 4 1.38 -44.67 46.08
N ARG A 5 2.69 -44.44 46.29
CA ARG A 5 3.49 -43.48 45.51
C ARG A 5 3.77 -44.07 44.12
N LYS A 6 3.19 -43.47 43.07
CA LYS A 6 3.50 -43.79 41.66
C LYS A 6 4.97 -43.45 41.37
N ARG A 7 5.76 -44.46 40.98
CA ARG A 7 7.13 -44.27 40.48
C ARG A 7 7.06 -43.62 39.09
N ILE A 8 7.72 -42.47 38.94
CA ILE A 8 7.90 -41.78 37.66
C ILE A 8 9.00 -42.51 36.88
N ALA A 9 8.70 -42.94 35.66
CA ALA A 9 9.64 -43.63 34.79
C ALA A 9 10.75 -42.66 34.30
N PRO A 10 12.00 -43.12 34.21
CA PRO A 10 13.11 -42.28 33.75
C PRO A 10 12.93 -41.89 32.28
N GLN A 11 13.00 -40.59 32.00
CA GLN A 11 12.95 -40.06 30.63
C GLN A 11 14.17 -40.53 29.83
N ARG A 12 13.92 -41.29 28.76
CA ARG A 12 14.92 -41.64 27.74
C ARG A 12 15.50 -40.35 27.13
N ARG A 13 16.81 -40.15 27.29
CA ARG A 13 17.56 -39.10 26.61
C ARG A 13 17.42 -39.29 25.09
N LYS A 14 16.90 -38.28 24.39
CA LYS A 14 16.85 -38.26 22.92
C LYS A 14 18.28 -38.17 22.39
N ALA A 15 18.60 -39.03 21.41
CA ALA A 15 19.89 -39.01 20.75
C ALA A 15 20.15 -37.65 20.07
N PRO A 16 21.41 -37.17 20.05
CA PRO A 16 21.75 -35.90 19.40
C PRO A 16 21.46 -35.97 17.90
N LEU A 17 20.83 -34.92 17.38
CA LEU A 17 20.53 -34.78 15.96
C LEU A 17 21.84 -34.68 15.15
N PRO A 18 21.90 -35.27 13.95
CA PRO A 18 23.08 -35.18 13.09
C PRO A 18 23.36 -33.72 12.69
N PRO A 19 24.65 -33.35 12.50
CA PRO A 19 25.05 -32.01 12.13
C PRO A 19 24.44 -31.60 10.79
N ARG A 20 23.79 -30.44 10.79
CA ARG A 20 23.11 -29.83 9.65
C ARG A 20 24.14 -29.46 8.59
N GLN A 21 24.15 -30.16 7.45
CA GLN A 21 25.06 -29.82 6.34
C GLN A 21 24.67 -28.46 5.74
N HIS A 22 25.51 -27.45 5.95
CA HIS A 22 25.37 -26.16 5.31
C HIS A 22 25.71 -26.28 3.82
N ARG A 23 24.67 -26.33 2.99
CA ARG A 23 24.78 -26.26 1.53
C ARG A 23 25.40 -24.92 1.14
N LYS A 24 26.64 -24.94 0.63
CA LYS A 24 27.35 -23.75 0.12
C LYS A 24 26.53 -23.14 -1.02
N LYS A 25 25.99 -21.95 -0.82
CA LYS A 25 25.37 -21.15 -1.89
C LYS A 25 26.46 -20.74 -2.88
N THR A 26 26.39 -21.25 -4.09
CA THR A 26 27.18 -20.77 -5.22
C THR A 26 26.74 -19.34 -5.54
N LYS A 27 27.69 -18.39 -5.51
CA LYS A 27 27.47 -17.00 -5.92
C LYS A 27 27.19 -16.99 -7.43
N SER A 28 25.98 -16.66 -7.84
CA SER A 28 25.69 -16.33 -9.23
C SER A 28 26.23 -14.94 -9.54
N THR A 29 26.97 -14.85 -10.63
CA THR A 29 27.54 -13.61 -11.19
C THR A 29 26.40 -12.69 -11.66
N PRO A 30 26.40 -11.39 -11.33
CA PRO A 30 25.37 -10.48 -11.81
C PRO A 30 25.56 -10.24 -13.32
N LYS A 31 24.53 -10.54 -14.11
CA LYS A 31 24.44 -10.08 -15.50
C LYS A 31 24.21 -8.57 -15.49
N ASN A 32 25.09 -7.83 -16.18
CA ASN A 32 24.91 -6.42 -16.49
C ASN A 32 23.59 -6.22 -17.24
N VAL A 33 22.63 -5.56 -16.60
CA VAL A 33 21.41 -5.05 -17.23
C VAL A 33 21.73 -3.65 -17.71
N GLY A 34 22.20 -3.55 -18.96
CA GLY A 34 22.28 -2.28 -19.68
C GLY A 34 20.89 -1.88 -20.17
N ASP A 35 20.56 -0.61 -19.97
CA ASP A 35 19.57 0.20 -20.69
C ASP A 35 18.28 -0.52 -21.14
N THR A 36 17.32 -0.59 -20.22
CA THR A 36 15.92 -0.78 -20.58
C THR A 36 15.30 0.60 -20.84
N GLU A 37 15.32 1.02 -22.09
CA GLU A 37 14.35 2.01 -22.57
C GLU A 37 12.95 1.49 -22.26
N VAL A 38 12.23 2.24 -21.42
CA VAL A 38 10.82 1.98 -21.15
C VAL A 38 10.05 2.38 -22.39
N ALA A 39 9.86 1.44 -23.32
CA ALA A 39 8.94 1.61 -24.42
C ALA A 39 7.53 1.81 -23.83
N PHE A 40 6.99 3.02 -23.94
CA PHE A 40 5.62 3.34 -23.54
C PHE A 40 4.67 2.53 -24.43
N ASN A 41 4.06 1.48 -23.86
CA ASN A 41 3.07 0.68 -24.58
C ASN A 41 1.74 1.44 -24.62
N VAL A 42 1.57 2.26 -25.66
CA VAL A 42 0.38 3.07 -25.92
C VAL A 42 -0.89 2.21 -25.95
N GLN A 43 -0.81 0.96 -26.41
CA GLN A 43 -1.94 0.01 -26.43
C GLN A 43 -2.46 -0.32 -25.01
N LEU A 44 -1.55 -0.45 -24.05
CA LEU A 44 -1.89 -0.71 -22.65
C LEU A 44 -2.62 0.48 -22.03
N LEU A 45 -2.21 1.70 -22.41
CA LEU A 45 -2.84 2.95 -21.99
C LEU A 45 -4.27 3.08 -22.53
N TYR A 46 -4.48 2.75 -23.82
CA TYR A 46 -5.80 2.72 -24.44
C TYR A 46 -6.72 1.67 -23.81
N THR A 47 -6.18 0.50 -23.48
CA THR A 47 -6.94 -0.59 -22.83
C THR A 47 -7.34 -0.19 -21.40
N ALA A 48 -6.42 0.42 -20.66
CA ALA A 48 -6.70 0.94 -19.32
C ALA A 48 -7.77 2.04 -19.37
N ALA A 49 -7.64 3.00 -20.29
CA ALA A 49 -8.65 4.05 -20.47
C ALA A 49 -10.04 3.46 -20.77
N ARG A 50 -10.14 2.49 -21.70
CA ARG A 50 -11.40 1.82 -22.05
C ARG A 50 -12.06 1.11 -20.86
N ASN A 51 -11.27 0.50 -19.97
CA ASN A 51 -11.79 -0.10 -18.73
C ASN A 51 -12.28 0.94 -17.71
N PHE A 52 -11.64 2.12 -17.63
CA PHE A 52 -12.13 3.23 -16.81
C PHE A 52 -13.50 3.76 -17.31
N PHE A 53 -13.73 3.77 -18.62
CA PHE A 53 -15.03 4.12 -19.22
C PHE A 53 -16.11 3.09 -18.91
N ALA A 54 -15.83 1.79 -19.09
CA ALA A 54 -16.80 0.71 -18.83
C ALA A 54 -17.28 0.66 -17.37
N CYS A 55 -16.44 1.11 -16.44
CA CYS A 55 -16.74 1.15 -15.01
C CYS A 55 -17.42 2.46 -14.54
N GLY A 56 -17.77 3.39 -15.44
CA GLY A 56 -18.49 4.63 -15.11
C GLY A 56 -17.68 5.63 -14.26
N ARG A 57 -16.34 5.57 -14.29
CA ARG A 57 -15.46 6.33 -13.40
C ARG A 57 -15.00 7.69 -13.94
N LEU A 58 -15.46 8.10 -15.12
CA LEU A 58 -15.15 9.39 -15.72
C LEU A 58 -16.37 10.29 -15.75
N THR A 59 -16.18 11.54 -15.37
CA THR A 59 -17.22 12.58 -15.46
C THR A 59 -17.37 13.06 -16.91
N GLN A 60 -18.57 13.53 -17.30
CA GLN A 60 -18.86 14.04 -18.65
C GLN A 60 -17.81 15.07 -19.16
N LYS A 61 -17.27 15.89 -18.25
CA LYS A 61 -16.24 16.89 -18.55
C LYS A 61 -14.90 16.27 -18.93
N GLN A 62 -14.54 15.14 -18.32
CA GLN A 62 -13.32 14.41 -18.66
C GLN A 62 -13.48 13.69 -20.00
N ILE A 63 -14.66 13.15 -20.29
CA ILE A 63 -14.98 12.56 -21.61
C ILE A 63 -14.79 13.61 -22.71
N ALA A 64 -15.41 14.79 -22.56
CA ALA A 64 -15.29 15.89 -23.52
C ALA A 64 -13.85 16.42 -23.68
N PHE A 65 -13.03 16.36 -22.63
CA PHE A 65 -11.61 16.73 -22.71
C PHE A 65 -10.81 15.74 -23.57
N HIS A 66 -11.07 14.44 -23.44
CA HIS A 66 -10.38 13.41 -24.23
C HIS A 66 -10.83 13.40 -25.71
N GLU A 67 -12.10 13.72 -25.99
CA GLU A 67 -12.60 13.94 -27.36
C GLU A 67 -11.89 15.11 -28.04
N LYS A 68 -11.68 16.23 -27.33
CA LYS A 68 -10.95 17.38 -27.87
C LYS A 68 -9.48 17.09 -28.20
N LEU A 69 -8.88 16.08 -27.56
CA LEU A 69 -7.49 15.67 -27.83
C LEU A 69 -7.37 14.75 -29.05
N GLY A 70 -8.46 14.44 -29.77
CA GLY A 70 -8.42 13.56 -30.93
C GLY A 70 -8.08 12.10 -30.58
N LEU A 71 -8.17 11.74 -29.30
CA LEU A 71 -7.94 10.37 -28.82
C LEU A 71 -9.09 9.42 -29.21
N PHE A 72 -10.15 9.97 -29.82
CA PHE A 72 -11.27 9.24 -30.41
C PHE A 72 -11.41 9.66 -31.87
N THR A 73 -11.16 8.74 -32.78
CA THR A 73 -11.69 8.82 -34.14
C THR A 73 -12.56 7.60 -34.36
N ASN A 74 -13.86 7.85 -34.52
CA ASN A 74 -14.92 6.96 -35.02
C ASN A 74 -15.22 5.68 -34.20
N THR A 75 -16.38 5.68 -33.54
CA THR A 75 -17.44 4.63 -33.56
C THR A 75 -18.37 4.81 -32.35
N TYR A 76 -19.19 5.86 -32.38
CA TYR A 76 -20.37 5.97 -31.49
C TYR A 76 -21.66 5.53 -32.19
N ASP A 77 -21.65 5.38 -33.52
CA ASP A 77 -22.84 5.03 -34.31
C ASP A 77 -23.20 3.52 -34.28
N ASP A 78 -22.27 2.63 -33.93
CA ASP A 78 -22.55 1.18 -33.89
C ASP A 78 -23.29 0.70 -32.63
N VAL A 79 -23.38 1.53 -31.58
CA VAL A 79 -24.09 1.17 -30.33
C VAL A 79 -25.57 1.54 -30.38
N VAL A 80 -25.97 2.46 -31.27
CA VAL A 80 -27.35 2.96 -31.36
C VAL A 80 -28.22 2.17 -32.36
N ALA A 81 -27.61 1.41 -33.29
CA ALA A 81 -28.36 0.62 -34.30
C ALA A 81 -28.68 -0.84 -33.88
N GLY A 82 -28.28 -1.28 -32.68
CA GLY A 82 -28.56 -2.61 -32.14
C GLY A 82 -29.98 -2.76 -31.60
N LYS A 83 -30.94 -3.07 -32.49
CA LYS A 83 -32.34 -3.44 -32.19
C LYS A 83 -32.46 -4.29 -30.91
N ARG A 84 -33.05 -3.71 -29.86
CA ARG A 84 -33.60 -4.46 -28.70
C ARG A 84 -34.69 -5.40 -29.22
N ARG A 85 -34.40 -6.70 -29.32
CA ARG A 85 -35.43 -7.73 -29.29
C ARG A 85 -35.99 -7.79 -27.87
N VAL A 86 -37.17 -7.22 -27.69
CA VAL A 86 -38.03 -7.48 -26.53
C VAL A 86 -38.41 -8.96 -26.61
N ARG A 87 -37.94 -9.77 -25.65
CA ARG A 87 -38.48 -11.11 -25.41
C ARG A 87 -39.72 -10.92 -24.55
N GLU A 88 -40.88 -11.28 -25.10
CA GLU A 88 -42.10 -11.45 -24.32
C GLU A 88 -41.90 -12.53 -23.23
N PRO A 89 -42.46 -12.34 -22.03
CA PRO A 89 -42.48 -13.39 -21.02
C PRO A 89 -43.54 -14.44 -21.37
N LEU A 90 -43.15 -15.72 -21.25
CA LEU A 90 -44.08 -16.84 -21.34
C LEU A 90 -45.09 -16.80 -20.18
N PRO A 91 -46.37 -17.12 -20.42
CA PRO A 91 -47.38 -17.14 -19.37
C PRO A 91 -47.20 -18.36 -18.47
N GLY A 92 -47.19 -18.17 -17.14
CA GLY A 92 -47.43 -19.26 -16.19
C GLY A 92 -46.40 -19.52 -15.08
N GLN A 93 -45.61 -18.54 -14.64
CA GLN A 93 -44.84 -18.70 -13.39
C GLN A 93 -45.26 -17.66 -12.34
N SER A 94 -46.03 -18.14 -11.36
CA SER A 94 -46.35 -17.43 -10.13
C SER A 94 -45.10 -17.27 -9.27
N ILE A 95 -44.62 -16.04 -9.13
CA ILE A 95 -43.56 -15.70 -8.19
C ILE A 95 -44.20 -15.57 -6.80
N VAL A 96 -43.87 -16.50 -5.91
CA VAL A 96 -44.15 -16.39 -4.48
C VAL A 96 -43.16 -15.37 -3.90
N HIS A 97 -43.64 -14.20 -3.51
CA HIS A 97 -42.88 -13.25 -2.70
C HIS A 97 -42.85 -13.75 -1.25
N ASN A 98 -41.67 -14.15 -0.79
CA ASN A 98 -41.38 -14.29 0.64
C ASN A 98 -40.74 -13.00 1.13
N ASP A 99 -41.58 -12.09 1.64
CA ASP A 99 -41.15 -10.94 2.41
C ASP A 99 -40.78 -11.37 3.82
N ASN A 100 -39.49 -11.47 4.10
CA ASN A 100 -38.95 -11.45 5.45
C ASN A 100 -37.70 -10.55 5.46
N THR A 101 -37.94 -9.24 5.35
CA THR A 101 -36.93 -8.23 5.62
C THR A 101 -37.25 -7.59 6.97
N THR A 102 -36.58 -8.06 8.01
CA THR A 102 -36.63 -7.43 9.34
C THR A 102 -35.96 -6.06 9.25
N SER A 103 -36.79 -5.02 9.21
CA SER A 103 -36.39 -3.62 9.31
C SER A 103 -35.85 -3.36 10.72
N CYS A 104 -34.53 -3.19 10.84
CA CYS A 104 -33.93 -2.63 12.05
C CYS A 104 -33.74 -1.13 11.79
N ASP A 105 -34.56 -0.31 12.46
CA ASP A 105 -34.41 1.15 12.48
C ASP A 105 -33.03 1.53 13.06
N VAL A 106 -32.10 1.86 12.18
CA VAL A 106 -30.81 2.48 12.53
C VAL A 106 -30.99 3.99 12.38
N ASN A 107 -31.60 4.63 13.37
CA ASN A 107 -31.75 6.07 13.37
C ASN A 107 -31.63 6.65 14.79
N THR A 108 -30.42 6.64 15.37
CA THR A 108 -30.00 7.69 16.33
C THR A 108 -28.47 7.72 16.46
N TYR A 109 -27.76 8.28 15.48
CA TYR A 109 -26.41 8.80 15.71
C TYR A 109 -26.54 10.31 15.95
N ARG A 110 -26.56 10.74 17.22
CA ARG A 110 -26.39 12.17 17.54
C ARG A 110 -24.90 12.45 17.72
N PRO A 111 -24.28 13.31 16.90
CA PRO A 111 -22.96 13.82 17.20
C PRO A 111 -23.01 14.62 18.51
N ILE A 112 -22.09 14.33 19.42
CA ILE A 112 -21.90 15.08 20.67
C ILE A 112 -21.41 16.48 20.28
N PRO A 113 -22.08 17.58 20.67
CA PRO A 113 -21.57 18.91 20.43
C PRO A 113 -20.29 19.14 21.25
N SER A 114 -19.25 19.60 20.56
CA SER A 114 -18.00 20.06 21.17
C SER A 114 -18.28 21.27 22.06
N SER A 115 -18.37 21.06 23.38
CA SER A 115 -18.41 22.14 24.35
C SER A 115 -17.19 23.03 24.19
N GLN A 116 -17.46 24.32 23.96
CA GLN A 116 -16.49 25.40 24.01
C GLN A 116 -15.76 25.35 25.35
N ARG A 117 -14.46 25.07 25.29
CA ARG A 117 -13.57 25.14 26.44
C ARG A 117 -13.02 26.55 26.48
N ASN A 118 -13.40 27.30 27.51
CA ASN A 118 -12.81 28.58 27.86
C ASN A 118 -11.29 28.44 27.99
N GLU A 119 -10.55 29.09 27.10
CA GLU A 119 -9.11 29.29 27.25
C GLU A 119 -8.88 30.49 28.18
N GLN A 120 -8.47 30.21 29.42
CA GLN A 120 -7.68 31.16 30.20
C GLN A 120 -6.20 30.85 29.99
N PRO A 121 -5.35 31.83 29.66
CA PRO A 121 -3.92 31.59 29.56
C PRO A 121 -3.28 31.45 30.95
N PRO A 122 -2.30 30.56 31.13
CA PRO A 122 -1.57 30.44 32.40
C PRO A 122 -0.66 31.66 32.62
N ARG A 123 -0.80 32.28 33.81
CA ARG A 123 0.15 33.24 34.37
C ARG A 123 1.52 32.59 34.57
N ILE A 124 2.53 33.09 33.87
CA ILE A 124 3.94 32.80 34.15
C ILE A 124 4.39 33.73 35.28
N VAL A 125 4.81 33.15 36.40
CA VAL A 125 5.44 33.87 37.52
C VAL A 125 6.95 33.93 37.24
N LEU A 126 7.46 35.15 37.10
CA LEU A 126 8.89 35.48 37.02
C LEU A 126 9.55 35.20 38.38
N GLY A 127 10.48 34.24 38.41
CA GLY A 127 11.39 34.00 39.53
C GLY A 127 12.77 34.60 39.24
N HIS A 128 13.29 35.30 40.24
CA HIS A 128 14.52 36.10 40.28
C HIS A 128 15.81 35.39 39.81
N LEU A 129 16.65 36.18 39.11
CA LEU A 129 18.10 36.04 38.95
C LEU A 129 18.84 36.25 40.28
N PRO A 130 20.06 35.71 40.39
CA PRO A 130 21.16 36.56 40.84
C PRO A 130 22.31 36.62 39.82
N ASP A 131 22.81 37.84 39.69
CA ASP A 131 24.14 38.22 39.21
C ASP A 131 25.23 37.30 39.75
N LEU A 132 26.23 36.99 38.92
CA LEU A 132 27.62 37.01 39.34
C LEU A 132 28.53 37.24 38.12
N SER A 133 29.23 38.36 38.23
CA SER A 133 30.20 38.97 37.35
C SER A 133 31.59 38.33 37.41
N VAL A 134 32.41 38.72 36.43
CA VAL A 134 33.90 38.76 36.41
C VAL A 134 34.63 37.45 36.06
N TYR A 135 35.19 37.36 34.83
CA TYR A 135 36.65 37.41 34.58
C TYR A 135 36.98 37.20 33.08
N THR A 136 37.55 38.23 32.46
CA THR A 136 38.49 38.20 31.32
C THR A 136 39.73 38.95 31.79
N PRO A 137 40.98 38.61 31.41
CA PRO A 137 41.48 38.60 30.02
C PRO A 137 42.47 37.40 29.80
N ASP A 138 43.22 37.18 28.72
CA ASP A 138 43.93 38.12 27.86
C ASP A 138 44.48 37.43 26.59
N ARG A 139 44.85 38.32 25.65
CA ARG A 139 45.63 38.23 24.41
C ARG A 139 46.63 37.08 24.26
N HIS A 140 46.77 36.60 23.01
CA HIS A 140 48.03 36.76 22.25
C HIS A 140 47.76 36.80 20.73
N ALA A 141 48.19 37.91 20.13
CA ALA A 141 48.35 38.12 18.71
C ALA A 141 49.77 37.71 18.28
N ASN A 142 49.93 37.36 17.00
CA ASN A 142 51.13 37.56 16.14
C ASN A 142 50.69 37.20 14.70
N LEU A 143 50.48 38.14 13.76
CA LEU A 143 51.49 38.85 12.93
C LEU A 143 52.53 37.88 12.34
N ALA A 144 52.38 37.43 11.08
CA ALA A 144 52.79 38.09 9.83
C ALA A 144 54.31 38.31 9.72
N PHE A 145 54.97 37.69 8.72
CA PHE A 145 55.67 38.38 7.60
C PHE A 145 56.61 37.46 6.77
N HIS A 146 56.68 37.82 5.48
CA HIS A 146 57.73 37.68 4.46
C HIS A 146 58.10 36.33 3.80
N GLU A 147 57.68 36.24 2.53
CA GLU A 147 58.53 36.21 1.31
C GLU A 147 59.98 35.70 1.44
N ASN A 148 60.32 34.70 0.62
CA ASN A 148 61.47 34.82 -0.28
C ASN A 148 61.36 33.88 -1.49
N THR A 149 61.34 34.54 -2.64
CA THR A 149 61.55 34.06 -4.00
C THR A 149 62.93 33.42 -4.15
N LEU A 150 63.02 32.19 -4.68
CA LEU A 150 64.14 31.83 -5.56
C LEU A 150 63.68 30.86 -6.65
N LEU A 151 64.06 31.24 -7.86
CA LEU A 151 63.94 30.55 -9.13
C LEU A 151 64.48 29.12 -9.05
N SER A 152 63.69 28.15 -9.49
CA SER A 152 64.20 26.86 -9.93
C SER A 152 63.39 26.38 -11.14
N THR A 153 63.92 26.69 -12.32
CA THR A 153 63.52 26.13 -13.60
C THR A 153 63.87 24.63 -13.60
N ASN A 154 62.96 23.82 -13.06
CA ASN A 154 62.99 22.37 -13.25
C ASN A 154 62.21 22.04 -14.52
N ILE A 155 62.95 21.65 -15.55
CA ILE A 155 62.45 21.07 -16.79
C ILE A 155 61.69 19.79 -16.40
N ARG A 156 60.35 19.91 -16.46
CA ARG A 156 59.41 18.86 -16.09
C ARG A 156 59.43 17.78 -17.18
N PRO A 157 59.77 16.52 -16.89
CA PRO A 157 59.60 15.44 -17.86
C PRO A 157 58.10 15.31 -18.22
N PRO A 158 57.76 14.95 -19.46
CA PRO A 158 56.37 14.76 -19.88
C PRO A 158 55.74 13.70 -18.99
N THR A 159 54.87 14.12 -18.06
CA THR A 159 54.06 13.21 -17.27
C THR A 159 53.14 12.46 -18.23
N PRO A 160 53.17 11.11 -18.23
CA PRO A 160 52.29 10.31 -19.07
C PRO A 160 50.84 10.60 -18.70
N ASP A 161 50.08 10.88 -19.74
CA ASP A 161 48.62 10.89 -19.87
C ASP A 161 47.82 10.94 -18.57
N THR A 162 47.24 12.12 -18.38
CA THR A 162 46.27 12.46 -17.35
C THR A 162 45.23 11.33 -17.22
N PRO A 163 45.05 10.73 -16.03
CA PRO A 163 44.16 9.60 -15.87
C PRO A 163 42.73 10.06 -16.12
N SER A 164 42.16 9.51 -17.18
CA SER A 164 40.75 9.11 -17.29
C SER A 164 39.78 10.04 -16.58
N ARG A 165 39.25 11.00 -17.36
CA ARG A 165 38.02 11.74 -17.10
C ARG A 165 36.93 10.73 -16.73
N ARG A 166 36.81 10.40 -15.44
CA ARG A 166 35.80 9.49 -14.91
C ARG A 166 34.47 10.04 -15.38
N SER A 167 33.83 9.33 -16.31
CA SER A 167 32.50 9.67 -16.78
C SER A 167 31.63 9.91 -15.55
N PRO A 168 30.90 11.05 -15.49
CA PRO A 168 30.08 11.34 -14.33
C PRO A 168 29.18 10.14 -14.10
N VAL A 169 29.32 9.50 -12.94
CA VAL A 169 28.53 8.32 -12.56
C VAL A 169 27.07 8.77 -12.62
N HIS A 170 26.38 8.44 -13.71
CA HIS A 170 24.98 8.75 -13.91
C HIS A 170 24.22 8.03 -12.82
N ARG A 171 23.83 8.79 -11.79
CA ARG A 171 23.03 8.24 -10.71
C ARG A 171 21.66 7.90 -11.28
N PRO A 172 21.13 6.70 -11.00
CA PRO A 172 19.82 6.31 -11.49
C PRO A 172 18.78 7.33 -11.01
N THR A 173 18.02 7.83 -11.96
CA THR A 173 16.80 8.61 -11.70
C THR A 173 15.63 7.64 -11.69
N PHE A 174 14.71 7.87 -10.77
CA PHE A 174 13.50 7.08 -10.62
C PHE A 174 12.31 7.96 -10.98
N GLN A 175 11.25 7.34 -11.47
CA GLN A 175 10.01 8.01 -11.82
C GLN A 175 8.85 7.35 -11.12
N VAL A 176 7.92 8.15 -10.62
CA VAL A 176 6.67 7.71 -10.01
C VAL A 176 5.54 8.65 -10.40
N VAL A 177 4.38 8.10 -10.69
CA VAL A 177 3.19 8.90 -11.00
C VAL A 177 2.42 9.16 -9.71
N VAL A 178 2.21 10.43 -9.36
CA VAL A 178 1.41 10.85 -8.21
C VAL A 178 0.25 11.71 -8.72
N GLY A 179 -0.97 11.20 -8.58
CA GLY A 179 -2.13 11.82 -9.21
C GLY A 179 -1.97 11.81 -10.74
N ASN A 180 -1.89 13.00 -11.33
CA ASN A 180 -1.72 13.19 -12.78
C ASN A 180 -0.31 13.66 -13.15
N GLU A 181 0.64 13.61 -12.22
CA GLU A 181 1.98 14.19 -12.40
C GLU A 181 3.06 13.11 -12.33
N LEU A 182 4.02 13.18 -13.24
CA LEU A 182 5.21 12.33 -13.23
C LEU A 182 6.31 12.99 -12.40
N ILE A 183 6.62 12.41 -11.25
CA ILE A 183 7.70 12.89 -10.37
C ILE A 183 8.96 12.11 -10.69
N SER A 184 10.02 12.84 -11.10
CA SER A 184 11.37 12.30 -11.26
C SER A 184 12.20 12.63 -10.02
N TYR A 185 12.80 11.63 -9.39
CA TYR A 185 13.57 11.79 -8.15
C TYR A 185 14.83 10.91 -8.14
N LYS A 186 15.86 11.32 -7.38
CA LYS A 186 16.99 10.43 -7.05
C LYS A 186 16.70 9.75 -5.72
N ALA A 187 17.25 8.55 -5.51
CA ALA A 187 16.99 7.76 -4.30
C ALA A 187 17.15 8.55 -2.99
N ARG A 188 18.15 9.43 -2.90
CA ARG A 188 18.43 10.25 -1.71
C ARG A 188 17.47 11.43 -1.50
N ASP A 189 16.70 11.82 -2.51
CA ASP A 189 15.91 13.05 -2.45
C ASP A 189 14.58 12.83 -1.73
N ILE A 190 14.12 11.58 -1.59
CA ILE A 190 12.93 11.23 -0.81
C ILE A 190 13.40 10.56 0.47
N GLN A 191 13.13 11.17 1.61
CA GLN A 191 13.47 10.58 2.91
C GLN A 191 12.30 9.72 3.42
N PRO A 192 12.58 8.56 4.03
CA PRO A 192 11.55 7.79 4.73
C PRO A 192 11.02 8.60 5.92
N PRO A 193 9.77 8.36 6.34
CA PRO A 193 9.19 9.06 7.47
C PRO A 193 10.00 8.78 8.74
N THR A 194 10.35 9.82 9.49
CA THR A 194 11.15 9.70 10.72
C THR A 194 10.38 9.01 11.85
N ARG A 195 9.05 9.06 11.82
CA ARG A 195 8.17 8.43 12.79
C ARG A 195 7.11 7.58 12.10
N LYS A 196 6.83 6.41 12.68
CA LYS A 196 5.71 5.57 12.24
C LYS A 196 4.39 6.21 12.70
N LYS A 197 3.58 6.70 11.76
CA LYS A 197 2.20 7.12 12.06
C LYS A 197 1.34 5.90 12.38
N VAL A 198 0.59 5.99 13.48
CA VAL A 198 -0.30 4.94 13.97
C VAL A 198 -1.73 5.43 13.88
N TYR A 199 -2.49 4.88 12.94
CA TYR A 199 -3.88 5.30 12.68
C TYR A 199 -4.89 4.76 13.69
N LYS A 200 -4.55 3.72 14.45
CA LYS A 200 -5.48 3.03 15.39
C LYS A 200 -6.79 2.62 14.69
N ASN A 201 -7.86 3.37 14.87
CA ASN A 201 -9.19 3.17 14.28
C ASN A 201 -9.66 4.35 13.42
N ASP A 202 -8.75 5.27 13.08
CA ASP A 202 -8.97 6.37 12.14
C ASP A 202 -8.68 5.89 10.72
N ILE A 203 -9.65 5.18 10.14
CA ILE A 203 -9.55 4.62 8.78
C ILE A 203 -9.72 5.73 7.75
N GLU A 204 -10.51 6.74 8.08
CA GLU A 204 -10.74 7.93 7.26
C GLU A 204 -9.46 8.74 7.08
N GLY A 205 -8.70 8.98 8.17
CA GLY A 205 -7.38 9.60 8.10
C GLY A 205 -6.35 8.74 7.36
N LEU A 206 -6.41 7.40 7.50
CA LEU A 206 -5.59 6.50 6.69
C LEU A 206 -5.93 6.61 5.20
N LEU A 207 -7.21 6.70 4.85
CA LEU A 207 -7.67 6.82 3.46
C LEU A 207 -7.17 8.14 2.84
N HIS A 208 -7.27 9.23 3.59
CA HIS A 208 -6.73 10.52 3.16
C HIS A 208 -5.24 10.43 2.84
N ASP A 209 -4.43 9.93 3.78
CA ASP A 209 -2.98 9.77 3.58
C ASP A 209 -2.64 8.74 2.49
N TRP A 210 -3.53 7.76 2.27
CA TRP A 210 -3.38 6.74 1.23
C TRP A 210 -3.49 7.32 -0.17
N GLU A 211 -4.47 8.19 -0.39
CA GLU A 211 -4.79 8.76 -1.71
C GLU A 211 -4.06 10.07 -1.99
N GLN A 212 -4.00 10.97 -0.99
CA GLN A 212 -3.49 12.34 -1.11
C GLN A 212 -2.10 12.50 -0.49
N GLY A 213 -1.74 11.63 0.45
CA GLY A 213 -0.51 11.76 1.23
C GLY A 213 -0.64 12.80 2.34
N SER A 214 0.41 12.91 3.14
CA SER A 214 0.50 13.88 4.23
C SER A 214 1.87 14.54 4.23
N TYR A 215 1.90 15.85 4.45
CA TYR A 215 3.13 16.64 4.56
C TYR A 215 4.01 16.17 5.73
N ASP A 216 3.40 15.64 6.79
CA ASP A 216 4.08 15.16 7.99
C ASP A 216 4.73 13.79 7.82
N LEU A 217 4.42 13.08 6.73
CA LEU A 217 4.94 11.73 6.47
C LEU A 217 6.11 11.77 5.48
N VAL A 218 5.78 11.84 4.20
CA VAL A 218 6.73 11.80 3.10
C VAL A 218 6.31 12.88 2.14
N ASN A 219 7.20 13.82 1.89
CA ASN A 219 7.00 14.85 0.90
C ASN A 219 8.25 15.00 0.03
N TYR A 220 8.05 15.43 -1.20
CA TYR A 220 9.11 15.72 -2.16
C TYR A 220 8.81 17.07 -2.80
N GLN A 221 9.75 18.01 -2.75
CA GLN A 221 9.58 19.37 -3.30
C GLN A 221 8.28 20.05 -2.83
N ARG A 222 7.96 19.95 -1.52
CA ARG A 222 6.72 20.48 -0.92
C ARG A 222 5.44 19.85 -1.50
N ARG A 223 5.50 18.61 -1.98
CA ARG A 223 4.33 17.83 -2.40
C ARG A 223 4.22 16.57 -1.55
N PRO A 224 3.06 16.29 -0.93
CA PRO A 224 2.88 15.08 -0.16
C PRO A 224 2.89 13.88 -1.10
N ILE A 225 3.52 12.78 -0.66
CA ILE A 225 3.59 11.53 -1.41
C ILE A 225 2.58 10.55 -0.81
N PRO A 226 1.52 10.17 -1.55
CA PRO A 226 0.51 9.23 -1.09
C PRO A 226 1.08 7.87 -0.69
N ILE A 227 0.53 7.24 0.37
CA ILE A 227 1.03 5.94 0.83
C ILE A 227 0.94 4.89 -0.28
N ARG A 228 -0.09 4.92 -1.14
CA ARG A 228 -0.28 3.93 -2.22
C ARG A 228 0.91 3.76 -3.17
N VAL A 229 1.78 4.77 -3.31
CA VAL A 229 2.97 4.71 -4.18
C VAL A 229 4.27 4.37 -3.42
N TRP A 230 4.23 4.26 -2.08
CA TRP A 230 5.41 4.04 -1.25
C TRP A 230 6.16 2.76 -1.58
N ARG A 231 5.47 1.69 -2.01
CA ARG A 231 6.12 0.46 -2.49
C ARG A 231 7.09 0.74 -3.63
N GLN A 232 6.66 1.51 -4.63
CA GLN A 232 7.47 1.82 -5.81
C GLN A 232 8.69 2.68 -5.42
N ILE A 233 8.47 3.59 -4.47
CA ILE A 233 9.49 4.54 -4.04
C ILE A 233 10.55 3.89 -3.16
N PHE A 234 10.13 3.27 -2.06
CA PHE A 234 11.04 2.83 -1.01
C PHE A 234 11.67 1.46 -1.26
N ARG A 235 11.03 0.58 -2.05
CA ARG A 235 11.61 -0.74 -2.33
C ARG A 235 13.00 -0.65 -2.95
N ARG A 236 13.26 0.37 -3.77
CA ARG A 236 14.56 0.60 -4.43
C ARG A 236 15.42 1.62 -3.68
N SER A 237 14.83 2.72 -3.20
CA SER A 237 15.60 3.80 -2.57
C SER A 237 16.01 3.52 -1.12
N HIS A 238 15.16 2.82 -0.36
CA HIS A 238 15.34 2.56 1.07
C HIS A 238 14.88 1.13 1.42
N PRO A 239 15.59 0.09 0.94
CA PRO A 239 15.17 -1.30 1.07
C PRO A 239 14.99 -1.73 2.52
N ASP A 240 15.84 -1.27 3.45
CA ASP A 240 15.76 -1.62 4.87
C ASP A 240 14.47 -1.06 5.51
N PHE A 241 14.13 0.20 5.21
CA PHE A 241 12.85 0.78 5.62
C PHE A 241 11.69 0.00 5.03
N TRP A 242 11.72 -0.29 3.72
CA TRP A 242 10.66 -1.03 3.06
C TRP A 242 10.46 -2.43 3.64
N GLN A 243 11.55 -3.13 3.97
CA GLN A 243 11.49 -4.46 4.58
C GLN A 243 10.71 -4.43 5.90
N THR A 244 10.97 -3.43 6.76
CA THR A 244 10.27 -3.27 8.04
C THR A 244 8.83 -2.75 7.89
N TYR A 245 8.56 -1.94 6.86
CA TYR A 245 7.26 -1.29 6.66
C TYR A 245 6.27 -2.10 5.82
N SER A 246 6.75 -2.99 4.94
CA SER A 246 5.98 -3.76 3.96
C SER A 246 4.77 -4.50 4.56
N LYS A 247 4.90 -5.02 5.79
CA LYS A 247 3.79 -5.65 6.52
C LYS A 247 2.68 -4.64 6.84
N ASN A 248 3.02 -3.48 7.43
CA ASN A 248 2.02 -2.46 7.75
C ASN A 248 1.36 -1.93 6.49
N TYR A 249 2.14 -1.71 5.42
CA TYR A 249 1.64 -1.31 4.12
C TYR A 249 0.59 -2.30 3.59
N SER A 250 0.89 -3.60 3.67
CA SER A 250 -0.02 -4.65 3.19
C SER A 250 -1.32 -4.71 4.01
N GLU A 251 -1.23 -4.50 5.33
CA GLU A 251 -2.40 -4.41 6.21
C GLU A 251 -3.24 -3.16 5.92
N GLN A 252 -2.61 -2.00 5.73
CA GLN A 252 -3.28 -0.76 5.36
C GLN A 252 -3.98 -0.89 4.01
N LYS A 253 -3.31 -1.43 2.99
CA LYS A 253 -3.91 -1.70 1.67
C LYS A 253 -5.16 -2.57 1.78
N LEU A 254 -5.09 -3.64 2.57
CA LEU A 254 -6.22 -4.53 2.78
C LEU A 254 -7.41 -3.80 3.43
N VAL A 255 -7.16 -3.05 4.50
CA VAL A 255 -8.22 -2.34 5.24
C VAL A 255 -8.83 -1.23 4.38
N ILE A 256 -8.01 -0.45 3.67
CA ILE A 256 -8.50 0.59 2.75
C ILE A 256 -9.31 -0.01 1.61
N GLY A 257 -8.82 -1.08 0.99
CA GLY A 257 -9.58 -1.75 -0.05
C GLY A 257 -10.91 -2.30 0.46
N MET A 258 -10.92 -2.88 1.67
CA MET A 258 -12.14 -3.34 2.32
C MET A 258 -13.09 -2.18 2.59
N TYR A 259 -12.60 -1.07 3.15
CA TYR A 259 -13.38 0.13 3.41
C TYR A 259 -14.05 0.66 2.13
N GLN A 260 -13.29 0.77 1.05
CA GLN A 260 -13.78 1.20 -0.27
C GLN A 260 -14.79 0.23 -0.92
N SER A 261 -14.90 -1.01 -0.43
CA SER A 261 -15.89 -1.97 -0.94
C SER A 261 -17.28 -1.84 -0.31
N TYR A 262 -17.42 -1.07 0.78
CA TYR A 262 -18.72 -0.73 1.37
C TYR A 262 -19.32 0.48 0.68
N SER A 263 -20.65 0.57 0.70
CA SER A 263 -21.38 1.70 0.12
C SER A 263 -21.12 3.03 0.85
N ASN A 264 -20.90 2.99 2.17
CA ASN A 264 -20.60 4.15 3.00
C ASN A 264 -19.83 3.76 4.27
N ALA A 265 -19.37 4.78 5.00
CA ALA A 265 -18.60 4.61 6.23
C ALA A 265 -19.39 3.89 7.34
N ASP A 266 -20.69 4.15 7.45
CA ASP A 266 -21.54 3.57 8.50
C ASP A 266 -21.73 2.07 8.29
N ALA A 267 -21.91 1.63 7.05
CA ALA A 267 -21.98 0.21 6.69
C ALA A 267 -20.68 -0.53 7.02
N PHE A 268 -19.53 0.11 6.77
CA PHE A 268 -18.25 -0.42 7.21
C PHE A 268 -18.21 -0.51 8.75
N TRP A 269 -18.53 0.57 9.46
CA TRP A 269 -18.42 0.58 10.91
C TRP A 269 -19.44 -0.31 11.62
N ALA A 270 -20.58 -0.63 11.00
CA ALA A 270 -21.51 -1.64 11.50
C ALA A 270 -20.83 -3.02 11.63
N ASP A 271 -20.02 -3.39 10.64
CA ASP A 271 -19.30 -4.66 10.62
C ASP A 271 -17.99 -4.62 11.43
N PHE A 272 -17.36 -3.45 11.51
CA PHE A 272 -16.06 -3.25 12.17
C PHE A 272 -16.15 -2.56 13.53
N SER A 273 -17.32 -2.64 14.18
CA SER A 273 -17.52 -2.25 15.57
C SER A 273 -18.01 -3.43 16.41
N ARG A 274 -17.92 -3.29 17.73
CA ARG A 274 -18.51 -4.22 18.70
C ARG A 274 -19.39 -3.45 19.67
N GLN A 275 -20.50 -4.05 20.05
CA GLN A 275 -21.33 -3.52 21.12
C GLN A 275 -20.62 -3.79 22.44
N ARG A 276 -20.41 -2.74 23.24
CA ARG A 276 -19.83 -2.85 24.58
C ARG A 276 -20.85 -2.36 25.59
N ALA A 277 -21.17 -3.20 26.57
CA ALA A 277 -21.94 -2.78 27.73
C ALA A 277 -21.07 -1.82 28.54
N ARG A 278 -21.42 -0.53 28.56
CA ARG A 278 -20.74 0.45 29.40
C ARG A 278 -21.63 0.72 30.61
N GLY A 279 -21.41 -0.04 31.67
CA GLY A 279 -22.12 0.16 32.93
C GLY A 279 -21.40 1.18 33.81
N ILE A 280 -22.01 2.34 34.01
CA ILE A 280 -21.89 3.08 35.26
C ILE A 280 -23.07 2.57 36.11
N ARG A 281 -22.79 2.12 37.34
CA ARG A 281 -23.74 1.47 38.29
C ARG A 281 -25.21 1.80 37.98
N GLY A 282 -25.94 0.84 37.39
CA GLY A 282 -27.39 0.91 37.22
C GLY A 282 -27.92 1.29 35.84
N GLN A 283 -27.13 1.85 34.92
CA GLN A 283 -27.57 2.10 33.53
C GLN A 283 -26.67 1.36 32.54
N GLN A 284 -27.21 0.31 31.91
CA GLN A 284 -26.57 -0.35 30.78
C GLN A 284 -26.95 0.37 29.48
N ALA A 285 -26.20 1.40 29.12
CA ALA A 285 -26.25 1.91 27.76
C ALA A 285 -25.33 1.06 26.88
N SER A 286 -25.87 0.47 25.81
CA SER A 286 -25.05 -0.21 24.82
C SER A 286 -24.40 0.83 23.91
N VAL A 287 -23.07 0.92 23.95
CA VAL A 287 -22.32 1.83 23.07
C VAL A 287 -21.58 0.99 22.03
N TRP A 288 -21.71 1.35 20.76
CA TRP A 288 -20.93 0.78 19.67
C TRP A 288 -19.51 1.34 19.73
N GLU A 289 -18.53 0.47 19.97
CA GLU A 289 -17.11 0.82 19.99
C GLU A 289 -16.43 0.27 18.73
N ARG A 290 -15.75 1.13 17.97
CA ARG A 290 -14.93 0.72 16.82
C ARG A 290 -13.87 -0.30 17.27
N LEU A 291 -13.64 -1.34 16.47
CA LEU A 291 -12.63 -2.35 16.79
C LEU A 291 -11.21 -1.76 16.83
N PRO A 292 -10.28 -2.30 17.63
CA PRO A 292 -8.87 -1.91 17.57
C PRO A 292 -8.24 -2.38 16.24
N TRP A 293 -7.18 -1.70 15.77
CA TRP A 293 -6.53 -1.96 14.48
C TRP A 293 -6.29 -3.44 14.18
N LYS A 294 -5.76 -4.20 15.15
CA LYS A 294 -5.45 -5.63 15.00
C LYS A 294 -6.71 -6.44 14.65
N ASP A 295 -7.83 -6.13 15.30
CA ASP A 295 -9.10 -6.82 15.09
C ASP A 295 -9.75 -6.37 13.78
N ILE A 296 -9.58 -5.10 13.39
CA ILE A 296 -9.98 -4.61 12.05
C ILE A 296 -9.25 -5.39 10.96
N VAL A 297 -7.92 -5.51 11.06
CA VAL A 297 -7.11 -6.24 10.06
C VAL A 297 -7.54 -7.71 9.98
N GLU A 298 -7.72 -8.37 11.12
CA GLU A 298 -8.11 -9.79 11.15
C GLU A 298 -9.51 -10.01 10.55
N ARG A 299 -10.49 -9.17 10.91
CA ARG A 299 -11.83 -9.24 10.33
C ARG A 299 -11.82 -8.92 8.83
N ALA A 300 -10.98 -7.99 8.38
CA ALA A 300 -10.82 -7.69 6.96
C ALA A 300 -10.21 -8.89 6.20
N ARG A 301 -9.27 -9.62 6.80
CA ARG A 301 -8.72 -10.87 6.21
C ARG A 301 -9.80 -11.92 6.07
N GLN A 302 -10.59 -12.15 7.11
CA GLN A 302 -11.68 -13.13 7.09
C GLN A 302 -12.71 -12.81 6.01
N LYS A 303 -13.16 -11.55 5.93
CA LYS A 303 -14.09 -11.10 4.88
C LYS A 303 -13.49 -11.28 3.48
N ARG A 304 -12.20 -10.93 3.29
CA ARG A 304 -11.52 -11.17 2.01
C ARG A 304 -11.52 -12.64 1.63
N VAL A 305 -11.18 -13.54 2.55
CA VAL A 305 -11.19 -14.99 2.29
C VAL A 305 -12.57 -15.44 1.82
N ALA A 306 -13.64 -15.03 2.52
CA ALA A 306 -15.01 -15.38 2.12
C ALA A 306 -15.39 -14.82 0.72
N ILE A 307 -14.96 -13.60 0.40
CA ILE A 307 -15.17 -13.00 -0.93
C ILE A 307 -14.41 -13.79 -2.02
N ASP A 308 -13.15 -14.11 -1.77
CA ASP A 308 -12.30 -14.84 -2.70
C ASP A 308 -12.79 -16.29 -2.90
N GLU A 309 -13.26 -16.95 -1.85
CA GLU A 309 -13.87 -18.29 -1.95
C GLU A 309 -15.15 -18.29 -2.78
N ARG A 310 -16.03 -17.30 -2.55
CA ARG A 310 -17.26 -17.14 -3.33
C ARG A 310 -16.95 -16.92 -4.81
N ALA A 311 -16.04 -15.99 -5.11
CA ALA A 311 -15.63 -15.69 -6.48
C ALA A 311 -14.93 -16.89 -7.16
N ALA A 312 -14.14 -17.67 -6.42
CA ALA A 312 -13.51 -18.88 -6.96
C ALA A 312 -14.52 -19.99 -7.23
N ALA A 313 -15.54 -20.15 -6.38
CA ALA A 313 -16.63 -21.10 -6.60
C ALA A 313 -17.46 -20.71 -7.84
N GLU A 314 -17.77 -19.42 -7.97
CA GLU A 314 -18.45 -18.86 -9.15
C GLU A 314 -17.63 -19.09 -10.43
N ALA A 315 -16.32 -18.81 -10.39
CA ALA A 315 -15.41 -19.06 -11.50
C ALA A 315 -15.42 -20.51 -11.97
N ARG A 316 -15.42 -21.48 -11.03
CA ARG A 316 -15.49 -22.91 -11.34
C ARG A 316 -16.83 -23.30 -11.96
N SER A 317 -17.91 -22.66 -11.55
CA SER A 317 -19.23 -22.89 -12.12
C SER A 317 -19.34 -22.33 -13.54
N VAL A 318 -18.93 -21.07 -13.73
CA VAL A 318 -19.06 -20.34 -15.01
C VAL A 318 -18.14 -20.94 -16.08
N TYR A 319 -16.89 -21.23 -15.73
CA TYR A 319 -15.88 -21.78 -16.65
C TYR A 319 -15.74 -23.29 -16.49
N SER A 320 -16.80 -24.02 -16.16
CA SER A 320 -16.70 -25.46 -15.85
C SER A 320 -16.05 -26.31 -16.96
N VAL A 321 -16.23 -25.92 -18.22
CA VAL A 321 -15.68 -26.62 -19.40
C VAL A 321 -14.22 -26.24 -19.67
N ASP A 322 -13.87 -24.96 -19.54
CA ASP A 322 -12.58 -24.38 -19.92
C ASP A 322 -11.75 -23.89 -18.70
N PHE A 323 -12.10 -24.34 -17.49
CA PHE A 323 -11.51 -23.85 -16.23
C PHE A 323 -9.98 -23.97 -16.24
N ASN A 324 -9.47 -25.14 -16.63
CA ASN A 324 -8.04 -25.42 -16.64
C ASN A 324 -7.30 -24.53 -17.65
N GLU A 325 -7.94 -24.14 -18.75
CA GLU A 325 -7.34 -23.24 -19.73
C GLU A 325 -7.29 -21.81 -19.18
N LYS A 326 -8.42 -21.28 -18.70
CA LYS A 326 -8.53 -19.88 -18.24
C LYS A 326 -7.78 -19.60 -16.93
N PHE A 327 -7.72 -20.60 -16.06
CA PHE A 327 -7.13 -20.50 -14.71
C PHE A 327 -5.83 -21.29 -14.59
N SER A 328 -5.00 -21.28 -15.64
CA SER A 328 -3.64 -21.82 -15.59
C SER A 328 -2.56 -20.74 -15.70
N TYR A 329 -1.35 -21.12 -15.33
CA TYR A 329 -0.13 -20.34 -15.49
C TYR A 329 1.01 -21.24 -15.96
N ARG A 330 1.99 -20.64 -16.65
CA ARG A 330 3.21 -21.35 -17.07
C ARG A 330 4.25 -21.29 -15.95
N GLN A 331 4.77 -22.46 -15.57
CA GLN A 331 5.94 -22.59 -14.69
C GLN A 331 7.00 -23.42 -15.41
N GLY A 332 7.95 -22.74 -16.05
CA GLY A 332 8.91 -23.36 -16.97
C GLY A 332 8.22 -23.90 -18.23
N SER A 333 8.43 -25.18 -18.54
CA SER A 333 7.78 -25.90 -19.65
C SER A 333 6.39 -26.46 -19.30
N HIS A 334 5.98 -26.39 -18.03
CA HIS A 334 4.74 -26.99 -17.57
C HIS A 334 3.64 -25.93 -17.39
N THR A 335 2.41 -26.30 -17.76
CA THR A 335 1.20 -25.54 -17.45
C THR A 335 0.60 -26.08 -16.17
N LYS A 336 0.38 -25.21 -15.17
CA LYS A 336 -0.24 -25.56 -13.89
C LYS A 336 -1.55 -24.78 -13.71
N VAL A 337 -2.55 -25.42 -13.11
CA VAL A 337 -3.83 -24.79 -12.78
C VAL A 337 -3.72 -24.12 -11.42
N TYR A 338 -4.30 -22.93 -11.26
CA TYR A 338 -4.37 -22.26 -9.97
C TYR A 338 -5.19 -23.08 -8.97
N LEU A 339 -4.59 -23.42 -7.83
CA LEU A 339 -5.28 -24.14 -6.75
C LEU A 339 -5.84 -23.20 -5.68
N SER A 340 -5.15 -22.08 -5.42
CA SER A 340 -5.54 -21.12 -4.39
C SER A 340 -6.82 -20.38 -4.79
N PRO A 341 -7.88 -20.38 -3.93
CA PRO A 341 -9.10 -19.60 -4.18
C PRO A 341 -8.81 -18.14 -4.48
N ARG A 342 -7.83 -17.58 -3.79
CA ARG A 342 -7.38 -16.20 -4.00
C ARG A 342 -6.88 -15.95 -5.42
N LYS A 343 -5.98 -16.80 -5.95
CA LYS A 343 -5.45 -16.65 -7.32
C LYS A 343 -6.56 -16.85 -8.37
N ILE A 344 -7.46 -17.81 -8.14
CA ILE A 344 -8.63 -18.04 -9.01
C ILE A 344 -9.53 -16.80 -9.00
N ALA A 345 -9.89 -16.28 -7.83
CA ALA A 345 -10.75 -15.12 -7.67
C ALA A 345 -10.18 -13.85 -8.33
N THR A 346 -8.90 -13.56 -8.13
CA THR A 346 -8.22 -12.43 -8.78
C THR A 346 -8.25 -12.58 -10.31
N LYS A 347 -7.97 -13.78 -10.84
CA LYS A 347 -8.04 -14.03 -12.30
C LYS A 347 -9.46 -13.91 -12.83
N PHE A 348 -10.46 -14.42 -12.10
CA PHE A 348 -11.87 -14.38 -12.48
C PHE A 348 -12.36 -12.93 -12.58
N ARG A 349 -12.07 -12.14 -11.55
CA ARG A 349 -12.35 -10.70 -11.51
C ARG A 349 -11.65 -9.93 -12.63
N SER A 350 -10.40 -10.27 -12.94
CA SER A 350 -9.68 -9.70 -14.08
C SER A 350 -10.35 -10.04 -15.43
N LEU A 351 -10.84 -11.28 -15.61
CA LEU A 351 -11.57 -11.69 -16.82
C LEU A 351 -12.93 -10.96 -16.95
N GLN A 352 -13.58 -10.65 -15.83
CA GLN A 352 -14.81 -9.86 -15.79
C GLN A 352 -14.59 -8.34 -15.89
N GLY A 353 -13.34 -7.86 -15.84
CA GLY A 353 -13.03 -6.44 -15.81
C GLY A 353 -13.30 -5.75 -14.46
N CYS A 354 -13.53 -6.49 -13.38
CA CYS A 354 -13.87 -5.98 -12.05
C CYS A 354 -12.74 -6.21 -11.03
N THR A 355 -11.65 -5.45 -11.10
CA THR A 355 -10.53 -5.59 -10.14
C THR A 355 -10.87 -5.01 -8.77
N MET A 356 -10.55 -5.75 -7.69
CA MET A 356 -10.64 -5.20 -6.33
C MET A 356 -9.40 -4.39 -5.97
N PRO A 357 -9.49 -3.40 -5.07
CA PRO A 357 -8.32 -2.58 -4.67
C PRO A 357 -7.15 -3.40 -4.07
N TRP A 358 -7.41 -4.63 -3.61
CA TRP A 358 -6.40 -5.55 -3.07
C TRP A 358 -5.88 -6.58 -4.08
N ASP A 359 -6.36 -6.56 -5.33
CA ASP A 359 -5.93 -7.47 -6.40
C ASP A 359 -4.62 -7.03 -7.07
N ASP A 360 -4.22 -5.74 -6.98
CA ASP A 360 -2.92 -5.27 -7.51
C ASP A 360 -1.71 -5.75 -6.68
N GLN A 361 -1.80 -6.95 -6.10
CA GLN A 361 -0.60 -7.66 -5.69
C GLN A 361 0.04 -8.19 -6.97
N GLU A 362 0.84 -7.35 -7.62
CA GLU A 362 1.97 -7.86 -8.40
C GLU A 362 2.75 -8.77 -7.46
N ASP A 363 2.58 -10.07 -7.67
CA ASP A 363 3.25 -11.15 -6.98
C ASP A 363 4.75 -11.04 -7.25
N ASP A 364 5.47 -10.28 -6.41
CA ASP A 364 6.93 -10.30 -6.30
C ASP A 364 7.46 -11.61 -5.65
N GLN A 365 6.68 -12.68 -5.72
CA GLN A 365 7.11 -14.02 -5.31
C GLN A 365 6.89 -15.01 -6.45
N SER A 366 7.60 -14.76 -7.56
CA SER A 366 8.09 -15.83 -8.42
C SER A 366 9.21 -16.59 -7.71
N SER A 367 8.89 -17.27 -6.61
CA SER A 367 9.67 -18.37 -6.03
C SER A 367 8.86 -19.02 -4.88
N GLU A 368 7.71 -19.59 -5.21
CA GLU A 368 7.31 -20.84 -4.55
C GLU A 368 8.27 -21.92 -5.10
N GLU A 369 9.42 -22.07 -4.44
CA GLU A 369 10.19 -23.33 -4.43
C GLU A 369 9.57 -24.31 -3.45
#